data_AF-C4Y1C1-F1
#
_entry.id   AF-C4Y1C1-F1
#
_cell.length_a   1.000
_cell.length_b   1.000
_cell.length_c   1.000
_cell.angle_alpha   90.00
_cell.angle_beta   90.00
_cell.angle_gamma   90.00
#
_symmetry.space_group_name_H-M   'P 1'
#
loop_
_entity.id
_entity.type
_entity.pdbx_description
1 polymer ?
#
loop_
_entity_poly.entity_id
_entity_poly.type
_entity_poly.pdbx_seq_one_letter_code
_entity_poly.pdbx_strand_id
1 'polypeptide(L)'
;MKTALLYVPSKKTEDASWSKPLNNYLLSVYGNTSEFQQDVADFDKLRQDIRGTGSDITSVKLNFQYFSRLEILDLRIPVAAINKNKKISFVWHDAFLPSSEHQQHALAFEKASVLFNLGSSMTKVAVSKYKEAQRASKDETGAFKEAVQLFHKRSESSAS
;
A
#
# COMPACT_ATOMS: atom_id res chain seq x y z
N MET A 1 -4.42 1.13 31.67
CA MET A 1 -4.34 1.95 30.43
C MET A 1 -4.64 1.07 29.24
N LYS A 2 -5.52 1.46 28.30
CA LYS A 2 -5.62 0.78 26.99
C LYS A 2 -4.50 1.34 26.12
N THR A 3 -3.47 0.53 25.83
CA THR A 3 -2.43 0.91 24.88
C THR A 3 -3.02 0.94 23.47
N ALA A 4 -2.73 1.99 22.72
CA ALA A 4 -3.16 2.17 21.33
C ALA A 4 -1.95 2.39 20.43
N LEU A 5 -1.96 1.75 19.25
CA LEU A 5 -0.97 1.98 18.21
C LEU A 5 -1.44 3.12 17.29
N LEU A 6 -0.53 4.02 16.94
CA LEU A 6 -0.76 5.06 15.95
C LEU A 6 -0.56 4.50 14.54
N TYR A 7 -1.28 5.04 13.57
CA TYR A 7 -1.07 4.74 12.15
C TYR A 7 -0.95 6.04 11.35
N VAL A 8 -0.29 5.94 10.19
CA VAL A 8 -0.10 7.06 9.29
C VAL A 8 -1.19 7.03 8.21
N PRO A 9 -1.83 8.15 7.85
CA PRO A 9 -2.74 8.20 6.70
C PRO A 9 -2.01 7.88 5.40
N SER A 10 -2.75 7.47 4.36
CA SER A 10 -2.15 7.19 3.04
C SER A 10 -2.24 8.45 2.20
N LYS A 11 -1.22 8.72 1.39
CA LYS A 11 -1.31 9.72 0.32
C LYS A 11 -2.27 9.25 -0.77
N LYS A 12 -2.93 10.19 -1.42
CA LYS A 12 -3.73 9.94 -2.63
C LYS A 12 -2.92 10.33 -3.86
N THR A 13 -3.23 9.72 -4.99
CA THR A 13 -2.56 10.04 -6.25
C THR A 13 -3.54 10.03 -7.40
N GLU A 14 -3.30 10.92 -8.36
CA GLU A 14 -4.09 11.04 -9.57
C GLU A 14 -3.68 10.03 -10.64
N ASP A 15 -4.39 10.08 -11.76
CA ASP A 15 -4.11 9.25 -12.92
C ASP A 15 -2.75 9.62 -13.54
N ALA A 16 -1.91 8.61 -13.73
CA ALA A 16 -0.63 8.73 -14.41
C ALA A 16 -0.41 7.47 -15.24
N SER A 17 -0.23 7.65 -16.56
CA SER A 17 -0.07 6.53 -17.49
C SER A 17 1.36 6.42 -18.02
N TRP A 18 1.91 5.22 -17.89
CA TRP A 18 3.21 4.79 -18.43
C TRP A 18 3.11 4.33 -19.88
N SER A 19 1.91 4.02 -20.36
CA SER A 19 1.68 3.39 -21.67
C SER A 19 2.27 4.20 -22.83
N LYS A 20 1.94 5.49 -22.93
CA LYS A 20 2.43 6.33 -24.05
C LYS A 20 3.94 6.60 -23.99
N PRO A 21 4.51 7.02 -22.85
CA PRO A 21 5.94 7.30 -22.76
C PRO A 21 6.82 6.07 -22.99
N LEU A 22 6.45 4.91 -22.45
CA LEU A 22 7.21 3.67 -22.67
C LEU A 22 7.13 3.22 -24.12
N ASN A 23 5.96 3.25 -24.75
CA ASN A 23 5.84 2.90 -26.16
C ASN A 23 6.68 3.82 -27.06
N ASN A 24 6.68 5.13 -26.80
CA ASN A 24 7.50 6.07 -27.56
C ASN A 24 9.00 5.79 -27.38
N TYR A 25 9.43 5.45 -26.17
CA TYR A 25 10.82 5.08 -25.90
C TYR A 25 11.18 3.78 -26.63
N LEU A 26 10.37 2.73 -26.49
CA LEU A 26 10.60 1.44 -27.13
C LEU A 26 10.65 1.56 -28.65
N LEU A 27 9.75 2.35 -29.24
CA LEU A 27 9.76 2.63 -30.68
C LEU A 27 11.06 3.32 -31.12
N SER A 28 11.57 4.26 -30.33
CA SER A 28 12.81 4.98 -30.64
C SER A 28 14.06 4.11 -30.57
N VAL A 29 14.06 3.06 -29.72
CA VAL A 29 15.21 2.18 -29.52
C VAL A 29 15.15 0.95 -30.41
N TYR A 30 13.98 0.32 -30.53
CA TYR A 30 13.79 -0.97 -31.18
C TYR A 30 13.05 -0.89 -32.53
N GLY A 31 12.46 0.25 -32.87
CA GLY A 31 11.69 0.41 -34.12
C GLY A 31 10.34 -0.32 -34.16
N ASN A 32 10.01 -1.12 -33.14
CA ASN A 32 8.75 -1.83 -32.98
C ASN A 32 8.39 -1.95 -31.49
N THR A 33 7.10 -2.04 -31.17
CA THR A 33 6.59 -2.16 -29.80
C THR A 33 5.65 -3.34 -29.59
N SER A 34 5.32 -4.11 -30.62
CA SER A 34 4.29 -5.16 -30.57
C SER A 34 4.55 -6.21 -29.50
N GLU A 35 5.81 -6.62 -29.33
CA GLU A 35 6.22 -7.65 -28.35
C GLU A 35 6.09 -7.18 -26.89
N PHE A 36 6.10 -5.87 -26.66
CA PHE A 36 6.11 -5.27 -25.33
C PHE A 36 4.73 -4.75 -24.89
N GLN A 37 3.71 -4.81 -25.74
CA GLN A 37 2.40 -4.21 -25.44
C GLN A 37 1.78 -4.78 -24.16
N GLN A 38 1.89 -6.08 -23.95
CA GLN A 38 1.34 -6.74 -22.77
C GLN A 38 2.06 -6.28 -21.49
N ASP A 39 3.39 -6.27 -21.49
CA ASP A 39 4.18 -5.83 -20.33
C ASP A 39 3.93 -4.37 -19.97
N VAL A 40 3.79 -3.51 -20.99
CA VAL A 40 3.47 -2.09 -20.80
C VAL A 40 2.07 -1.93 -20.23
N ALA A 41 1.08 -2.68 -20.74
CA ALA A 41 -0.29 -2.65 -20.23
C ALA A 41 -0.37 -3.17 -18.79
N ASP A 42 0.35 -4.25 -18.46
CA ASP A 42 0.38 -4.81 -17.11
C ASP A 42 1.05 -3.86 -16.11
N PHE A 43 2.10 -3.16 -16.54
CA PHE A 43 2.76 -2.15 -15.71
C PHE A 43 1.87 -0.93 -15.47
N ASP A 44 1.17 -0.45 -16.50
CA ASP A 44 0.22 0.65 -16.39
C ASP A 44 -0.97 0.28 -15.49
N LYS A 45 -1.50 -0.93 -15.67
CA LYS A 45 -2.55 -1.48 -14.82
C LYS A 45 -2.11 -1.58 -13.36
N LEU A 46 -0.90 -2.08 -13.10
CA LEU A 46 -0.35 -2.15 -11.74
C LEU A 46 -0.30 -0.76 -11.08
N ARG A 47 0.00 0.29 -11.85
CA ARG A 47 -0.06 1.67 -11.37
C ARG A 47 -1.49 2.14 -11.09
N GLN A 48 -2.47 1.72 -11.86
CA GLN A 48 -3.87 2.05 -11.57
C GLN A 48 -4.38 1.29 -10.33
N ASP A 49 -3.96 0.04 -10.16
CA ASP A 49 -4.38 -0.80 -9.05
C ASP A 49 -3.95 -0.19 -7.69
N ILE A 50 -2.77 0.45 -7.60
CA ILE A 50 -2.35 1.09 -6.34
C ILE A 50 -3.25 2.27 -5.91
N ARG A 51 -3.97 2.91 -6.84
CA ARG A 51 -4.91 4.01 -6.53
C ARG A 51 -6.19 3.51 -5.86
N GLY A 52 -6.67 2.34 -6.29
CA GLY A 52 -7.94 1.76 -5.85
C GLY A 52 -7.83 0.95 -4.55
N THR A 53 -6.62 0.76 -4.02
CA THR A 53 -6.42 -0.10 -2.85
C THR A 53 -6.75 0.62 -1.55
N GLY A 54 -7.56 -0.05 -0.71
CA GLY A 54 -7.92 0.41 0.62
C GLY A 54 -6.76 0.31 1.62
N SER A 55 -7.08 0.05 2.89
CA SER A 55 -6.09 -0.01 3.98
C SER A 55 -5.73 -1.43 4.41
N ASP A 56 -5.57 -2.35 3.46
CA ASP A 56 -5.42 -3.79 3.75
C ASP A 56 -4.11 -4.39 3.21
N ILE A 57 -3.86 -5.66 3.52
CA ILE A 57 -2.68 -6.45 3.09
C ILE A 57 -2.49 -6.43 1.57
N THR A 58 -3.59 -6.38 0.81
CA THR A 58 -3.55 -6.27 -0.66
C THR A 58 -2.82 -5.00 -1.12
N SER A 59 -3.06 -3.88 -0.45
CA SER A 59 -2.39 -2.60 -0.71
C SER A 59 -0.89 -2.68 -0.43
N VAL A 60 -0.48 -3.40 0.63
CA VAL A 60 0.94 -3.66 0.90
C VAL A 60 1.59 -4.41 -0.27
N LYS A 61 0.93 -5.48 -0.74
CA LYS A 61 1.44 -6.29 -1.86
C LYS A 61 1.54 -5.48 -3.15
N LEU A 62 0.51 -4.72 -3.50
CA LEU A 62 0.47 -3.94 -4.75
C LEU A 62 1.48 -2.80 -4.74
N ASN A 63 1.60 -2.05 -3.63
CA ASN A 63 2.62 -0.99 -3.53
C ASN A 63 4.04 -1.58 -3.62
N PHE A 64 4.29 -2.73 -2.97
CA PHE A 64 5.58 -3.41 -3.07
C PHE A 64 5.90 -3.92 -4.48
N GLN A 65 4.93 -4.55 -5.15
CA GLN A 65 5.08 -5.02 -6.53
C GLN A 65 5.35 -3.85 -7.48
N TYR A 66 4.59 -2.76 -7.35
CA TYR A 66 4.77 -1.58 -8.18
C TYR A 66 6.14 -0.94 -7.96
N PHE A 67 6.54 -0.75 -6.71
CA PHE A 67 7.87 -0.27 -6.36
C PHE A 67 8.98 -1.14 -6.95
N SER A 68 8.86 -2.46 -6.85
CA SER A 68 9.84 -3.40 -7.41
C SER A 68 9.97 -3.25 -8.93
N ARG A 69 8.86 -3.02 -9.63
CA ARG A 69 8.89 -2.76 -11.08
C ARG A 69 9.53 -1.42 -11.41
N LEU A 70 9.31 -0.38 -10.60
CA LEU A 70 9.99 0.92 -10.76
C LEU A 70 11.50 0.80 -10.56
N GLU A 71 11.98 -0.03 -9.63
CA GLU A 71 13.41 -0.29 -9.45
C GLU A 71 14.04 -0.96 -10.67
N ILE A 72 13.39 -2.00 -11.21
CA ILE A 72 13.87 -2.67 -12.43
C ILE A 72 13.86 -1.70 -13.63
N LEU A 73 12.82 -0.87 -13.74
CA LEU A 73 12.72 0.14 -14.80
C LEU A 73 13.87 1.14 -14.72
N ASP A 74 14.18 1.66 -13.54
CA ASP A 74 15.27 2.63 -13.33
C ASP A 74 16.65 2.06 -13.69
N LEU A 75 16.86 0.75 -13.46
CA LEU A 75 18.10 0.05 -13.80
C LEU A 75 18.27 -0.20 -15.30
N ARG A 76 17.17 -0.36 -16.04
CA ARG A 76 17.18 -0.78 -17.45
C ARG A 76 16.92 0.34 -18.43
N ILE A 77 16.13 1.33 -18.04
CA ILE A 77 15.66 2.38 -18.91
C ILE A 77 16.02 3.73 -18.30
N PRO A 78 16.87 4.54 -18.96
CA PRO A 78 17.16 5.88 -18.51
C PRO A 78 15.87 6.70 -18.48
N VAL A 79 15.37 7.03 -17.30
CA VAL A 79 14.13 7.80 -17.12
C VAL A 79 14.19 9.14 -17.86
N ALA A 80 15.39 9.74 -17.94
CA ALA A 80 15.64 10.93 -18.73
C ALA A 80 15.29 10.74 -20.21
N ALA A 81 15.49 9.55 -20.78
CA ALA A 81 15.14 9.22 -22.16
C ALA A 81 13.64 9.04 -22.35
N ILE A 82 12.93 8.42 -21.39
CA ILE A 82 11.46 8.32 -21.41
C ILE A 82 10.83 9.72 -21.38
N ASN A 83 11.34 10.59 -20.50
CA ASN A 83 10.81 11.94 -20.28
C ASN A 83 11.22 12.96 -21.36
N LYS A 84 12.06 12.61 -22.35
CA LYS A 84 12.46 13.53 -23.43
C LYS A 84 11.29 13.95 -24.31
N ASN A 85 10.46 12.99 -24.74
CA ASN A 85 9.39 13.25 -25.71
C ASN A 85 8.06 13.55 -25.02
N LYS A 86 7.76 12.86 -23.92
CA LYS A 86 6.53 13.07 -23.16
C LYS A 86 6.77 12.80 -21.68
N LYS A 87 6.86 13.88 -20.89
CA LYS A 87 7.05 13.79 -19.45
C LYS A 87 5.82 13.18 -18.79
N ILE A 88 6.04 12.22 -17.89
CA ILE A 88 5.00 11.72 -17.01
C ILE A 88 4.83 12.72 -15.87
N SER A 89 3.58 13.07 -15.56
CA SER A 89 3.25 13.89 -14.40
C SER A 89 2.74 12.99 -13.28
N PHE A 90 3.50 12.90 -12.20
CA PHE A 90 3.07 12.24 -10.98
C PHE A 90 2.46 13.29 -10.06
N VAL A 91 1.18 13.15 -9.76
CA VAL A 91 0.47 14.03 -8.82
C VAL A 91 0.12 13.24 -7.58
N TRP A 92 0.58 13.74 -6.43
CA TRP A 92 0.32 13.15 -5.12
C TRP A 92 -0.22 14.21 -4.17
N HIS A 93 -1.27 13.86 -3.44
CA HIS A 93 -1.81 14.67 -2.35
C HIS A 93 -1.09 14.34 -1.06
N ASP A 94 -0.88 15.37 -0.23
CA ASP A 94 -0.33 15.16 1.11
C ASP A 94 -1.25 14.28 1.96
N ALA A 95 -0.64 13.43 2.81
CA ALA A 95 -1.38 12.46 3.60
C ALA A 95 -2.14 13.10 4.77
N PHE A 96 -1.64 14.23 5.29
CA PHE A 96 -2.19 14.93 6.43
C PHE A 96 -2.99 16.17 6.02
N LEU A 97 -2.68 16.75 4.85
CA LEU A 97 -3.37 17.90 4.27
C LEU A 97 -3.85 17.60 2.83
N PRO A 98 -5.03 16.97 2.65
CA PRO A 98 -5.51 16.54 1.34
C PRO A 98 -5.72 17.67 0.32
N SER A 99 -5.82 18.92 0.77
CA SER A 99 -5.92 20.11 -0.09
C SER A 99 -4.59 20.52 -0.73
N SER A 100 -3.46 19.98 -0.24
CA SER A 100 -2.14 20.23 -0.81
C SER A 100 -1.77 19.11 -1.77
N GLU A 101 -1.55 19.47 -3.03
CA GLU A 101 -1.05 18.56 -4.07
C GLU A 101 0.36 18.93 -4.51
N HIS A 102 1.12 17.91 -4.89
CA HIS A 102 2.46 18.07 -5.42
C HIS A 102 2.55 17.31 -6.74
N GLN A 103 2.82 18.06 -7.82
CA GLN A 103 3.07 17.51 -9.14
C GLN A 103 4.57 17.53 -9.45
N GLN A 104 5.15 16.37 -9.76
CA GLN A 104 6.54 16.27 -10.22
C GLN A 104 6.68 15.25 -11.36
N HIS A 105 7.82 15.32 -12.07
CA HIS A 105 8.14 14.41 -13.18
C HIS A 105 9.27 13.42 -12.84
N ALA A 106 9.87 13.57 -11.65
CA ALA A 106 11.00 12.75 -11.22
C ALA A 106 10.54 11.36 -10.78
N LEU A 107 11.19 10.31 -11.26
CA LEU A 107 10.91 8.94 -10.82
C LEU A 107 11.14 8.77 -9.30
N ALA A 108 12.16 9.45 -8.75
CA ALA A 108 12.43 9.43 -7.32
C ALA A 108 11.22 9.92 -6.48
N PHE A 109 10.46 10.89 -6.99
CA PHE A 109 9.25 11.39 -6.32
C PHE A 109 8.13 10.35 -6.29
N GLU A 110 7.91 9.65 -7.41
CA GLU A 110 6.97 8.53 -7.49
C GLU A 110 7.38 7.40 -6.53
N LYS A 111 8.65 6.97 -6.59
CA LYS A 111 9.22 5.93 -5.72
C LYS A 111 9.04 6.26 -4.23
N ALA A 112 9.39 7.48 -3.82
CA ALA A 112 9.25 7.93 -2.44
C ALA A 112 7.78 7.93 -1.98
N SER A 113 6.86 8.33 -2.86
CA SER A 113 5.43 8.38 -2.53
C SER A 113 4.80 6.99 -2.41
N VAL A 114 5.19 6.06 -3.27
CA VAL A 114 4.78 4.64 -3.18
C VAL A 114 5.32 4.00 -1.91
N LEU A 115 6.60 4.22 -1.55
CA LEU A 115 7.17 3.72 -0.30
C LEU A 115 6.47 4.29 0.93
N PHE A 116 6.10 5.58 0.91
CA PHE A 116 5.31 6.18 1.98
C PHE A 116 3.97 5.45 2.16
N ASN A 117 3.26 5.17 1.07
CA ASN A 117 1.98 4.44 1.10
C ASN A 117 2.14 2.98 1.52
N LEU A 118 3.25 2.33 1.16
CA LEU A 118 3.60 1.01 1.65
C LEU A 118 3.72 1.01 3.19
N GLY A 119 4.53 1.92 3.75
CA GLY A 119 4.70 2.06 5.19
C GLY A 119 3.39 2.41 5.90
N SER A 120 2.63 3.36 5.35
CA SER A 120 1.28 3.71 5.83
C SER A 120 0.38 2.47 5.93
N SER A 121 0.31 1.66 4.88
CA SER A 121 -0.51 0.44 4.84
C SER A 121 -0.04 -0.59 5.87
N MET A 122 1.27 -0.78 6.03
CA MET A 122 1.84 -1.68 7.04
C MET A 122 1.45 -1.26 8.46
N THR A 123 1.49 0.05 8.79
CA THR A 123 1.05 0.53 10.11
C THR A 123 -0.44 0.27 10.36
N LYS A 124 -1.30 0.44 9.37
CA LYS A 124 -2.74 0.16 9.48
C LYS A 124 -3.01 -1.33 9.70
N VAL A 125 -2.31 -2.20 8.97
CA VAL A 125 -2.38 -3.66 9.17
C VAL A 125 -1.92 -4.03 10.59
N ALA A 126 -0.81 -3.44 11.07
CA ALA A 126 -0.31 -3.67 12.42
C ALA A 126 -1.34 -3.24 13.50
N VAL A 127 -2.00 -2.10 13.32
CA VAL A 127 -3.09 -1.66 14.21
C VAL A 127 -4.26 -2.64 14.20
N SER A 128 -4.66 -3.17 13.03
CA SER A 128 -5.74 -4.18 12.95
C SER A 128 -5.36 -5.44 13.72
N LYS A 129 -4.17 -5.99 13.46
CA LYS A 129 -3.67 -7.20 14.11
C LYS A 129 -3.53 -7.04 15.63
N TYR A 130 -3.09 -5.88 16.07
CA TYR A 130 -3.02 -5.56 17.49
C TYR A 130 -4.39 -5.51 18.17
N LYS A 131 -5.40 -4.92 17.50
CA LYS A 131 -6.78 -4.91 17.98
C LYS A 131 -7.38 -6.31 18.04
N GLU A 132 -7.09 -7.16 17.07
CA GLU A 132 -7.49 -8.57 17.06
C GLU A 132 -6.89 -9.31 18.27
N ALA A 133 -5.58 -9.18 18.51
CA ALA A 133 -4.90 -9.81 19.64
C ALA A 133 -5.43 -9.33 21.01
N GLN A 134 -5.73 -8.03 21.16
CA GLN A 134 -6.32 -7.50 22.39
C GLN A 134 -7.73 -8.03 22.66
N ARG A 135 -8.51 -8.33 21.62
CA ARG A 135 -9.85 -8.91 21.78
C ARG A 135 -9.75 -10.37 22.24
N ALA A 136 -8.91 -11.16 21.57
CA ALA A 136 -8.69 -12.56 21.93
C ALA A 136 -8.25 -12.74 23.40
N SER A 137 -7.31 -11.92 23.88
CA SER A 137 -6.85 -11.96 25.28
C SER A 137 -7.96 -11.64 26.30
N LYS A 138 -8.89 -10.74 25.95
CA LYS A 138 -10.03 -10.42 26.82
C LYS A 138 -11.05 -11.54 26.86
N ASP A 139 -11.33 -12.14 25.71
CA ASP A 139 -12.29 -13.26 25.62
C ASP A 139 -11.77 -14.46 26.44
N GLU A 140 -10.48 -14.77 26.35
CA GLU A 140 -9.84 -15.82 27.16
C GLU A 140 -9.92 -15.53 28.67
N THR A 141 -9.64 -14.29 29.08
CA THR A 141 -9.75 -13.87 30.49
C THR A 141 -11.21 -13.93 30.97
N GLY A 142 -12.16 -13.58 30.11
CA GLY A 142 -13.59 -13.66 30.39
C GLY A 142 -14.05 -15.09 30.63
N ALA A 143 -13.67 -16.00 29.74
CA ALA A 143 -13.96 -17.43 29.85
C ALA A 143 -13.36 -18.04 31.12
N PHE A 144 -12.11 -17.69 31.46
CA PHE A 144 -11.49 -18.13 32.71
C PHE A 144 -12.24 -17.61 33.95
N LYS A 145 -12.60 -16.31 33.95
CA LYS A 145 -13.36 -15.72 35.06
C LYS A 145 -14.73 -16.38 35.23
N GLU A 146 -15.42 -16.68 34.14
CA GLU A 146 -16.70 -17.37 34.15
C GLU A 146 -16.58 -18.80 34.69
N ALA A 147 -15.54 -19.53 34.27
CA ALA A 147 -15.25 -20.86 34.80
C ALA A 147 -14.99 -20.84 36.32
N VAL A 148 -14.18 -19.88 36.81
CA VAL A 148 -13.92 -19.72 38.25
C VAL A 148 -15.20 -19.40 39.02
N GLN A 149 -16.06 -18.52 38.48
CA GLN A 149 -17.34 -18.18 39.10
C GLN A 149 -18.29 -19.39 39.15
N LEU A 150 -18.32 -20.22 38.12
CA LEU A 150 -19.09 -21.46 38.09
C LEU A 150 -18.60 -22.46 39.15
N PHE A 151 -17.28 -22.63 39.30
CA PHE A 151 -16.72 -23.48 40.35
C PHE A 151 -17.08 -22.98 41.75
N HIS A 152 -16.96 -21.67 41.98
CA HIS A 152 -17.31 -21.07 43.26
C HIS A 152 -18.79 -21.28 43.60
N LYS A 153 -19.71 -20.99 42.66
CA LYS A 153 -21.16 -21.19 42.85
C LYS A 153 -21.52 -22.65 43.13
N ARG A 154 -20.83 -23.60 42.50
CA ARG A 154 -21.05 -25.04 42.74
C ARG A 154 -20.55 -25.48 44.10
N SER A 155 -19.45 -24.89 44.59
CA SER A 155 -18.94 -25.16 45.94
C SER A 155 -19.91 -24.69 47.04
N GLU A 156 -20.58 -23.55 46.85
CA GLU A 156 -21.57 -23.03 47.81
C GLU A 156 -22.87 -23.83 47.82
N SER A 157 -23.33 -24.31 46.65
CA SER A 157 -24.53 -25.15 46.54
C SER A 157 -24.37 -26.57 47.09
N SER A 158 -23.14 -27.00 47.40
CA SER A 158 -22.84 -28.34 47.95
C SER A 158 -22.74 -28.34 49.49
N ALA A 159 -22.87 -27.16 50.12
CA ALA A 159 -22.75 -26.95 51.56
C ALA A 159 -24.10 -26.64 52.25
N SER A 160 -25.23 -26.67 51.52
CA SER A 160 -26.61 -26.59 52.05
C SER A 160 -27.32 -27.93 51.90
#